data_AF-A0AAU7UYE1-F1
#
_entry.id   AF-A0AAU7UYE1-F1
#
_cell.length_a   1.000
_cell.length_b   1.000
_cell.length_c   1.000
_cell.angle_alpha   90.00
_cell.angle_beta   90.00
_cell.angle_gamma   90.00
#
_symmetry.space_group_name_H-M   'P 1'
#
loop_
_entity.id
_entity.type
_entity.pdbx_description
1 polymer ?
#
loop_
_entity_poly.entity_id
_entity_poly.type
_entity_poly.pdbx_seq_one_letter_code
_entity_poly.pdbx_strand_id
1 'polypeptide(L)'
;MSIDEAPLTHAEDYGDTGEYQSGPVAGTAVVHTADGDWEVQYADVDGLAVFEGDIVLGTVEEVAAQAGPEGIGITGAHLRWPNATVPFEVDPAFPNAQRITDAVAHWTANTRIRFVARAGHANYVRFRPSTASRSPVGMRGGRQDIEIAANTPVGTVVHEMAHALGLWHEQSREDRNTLVEIRFANIDPASAHNFDQHITDGDDIGAYDFGSVMHYSATAFSTNGQPTIVPRVPLPPGVVMGQRNGLSRGDINAVHTLYPDWSGIGDRWRNIGGVFPPGAPLSVTSRGAGNLDAFITGNDGRVYTSWWYQGNDWSGIGDRWRNIGGVFPKGAPVTAIAKSSNSIDLFITGNDGRVYTSWWYYGSDWSGLGDRWRSIGGFFPPGAPISVTSRSPGNLDLFVTGNDGRVYTFWWYQGGDWSGINNNWRNIGGVFPKGAPVTAIAKSSNSIDLFITGNDGRVYTSWWYQGGDWSGIGDRWRSIGGFFPPGAPVAVTSRSAGNLDAFVTGNDGRVYTSWWYQGGDWSGLNNTWRNIGGVFPRGAPVSAVAKSRDSIDLFICGNDGRVYTSWWYQGGDWSGIGDRWRNIGGVFPAGRRVTAIARSPKNLDAVICGNDGRVYTSWWKGA
;
A
#
# COMPACT_ATOMS: atom_id res chain seq x y z
N MET A 1 17.27 -0.75 -13.17
CA MET A 1 17.23 -1.26 -14.56
C MET A 1 16.52 -0.19 -15.37
N SER A 2 17.06 0.19 -16.53
CA SER A 2 16.55 1.28 -17.38
C SER A 2 15.05 1.10 -17.62
N ILE A 3 14.25 2.10 -17.25
CA ILE A 3 12.91 2.28 -17.80
C ILE A 3 13.18 2.84 -19.19
N ASP A 4 13.10 1.96 -20.19
CA ASP A 4 13.12 2.35 -21.59
C ASP A 4 11.78 3.02 -21.89
N GLU A 5 11.84 4.33 -22.09
CA GLU A 5 10.72 5.15 -22.55
C GLU A 5 10.27 4.60 -23.90
N ALA A 6 8.98 4.28 -24.04
CA ALA A 6 8.42 3.95 -25.35
C ALA A 6 8.03 5.26 -26.04
N PRO A 7 8.81 5.78 -27.01
CA PRO A 7 8.45 7.00 -27.72
C PRO A 7 7.21 6.77 -28.59
N LEU A 8 6.33 7.76 -28.67
CA LEU A 8 5.24 7.77 -29.64
C LEU A 8 5.83 7.96 -31.05
N THR A 9 5.75 6.93 -31.90
CA THR A 9 6.39 6.92 -33.22
C THR A 9 5.52 7.52 -34.31
N HIS A 10 5.04 8.76 -34.19
CA HIS A 10 4.45 9.51 -35.30
C HIS A 10 4.53 11.02 -35.02
N ALA A 11 5.58 11.67 -35.53
CA ALA A 11 5.67 13.12 -35.58
C ALA A 11 5.26 13.59 -36.99
N GLU A 12 4.03 14.09 -37.11
CA GLU A 12 3.63 14.95 -38.25
C GLU A 12 3.78 16.41 -37.82
N ASP A 13 4.15 17.26 -38.78
CA ASP A 13 4.39 18.70 -38.58
C ASP A 13 3.04 19.42 -38.48
N TYR A 14 2.62 19.75 -37.25
CA TYR A 14 1.35 20.42 -36.97
C TYR A 14 1.58 21.93 -36.76
N GLY A 15 1.18 22.75 -37.74
CA GLY A 15 1.00 24.19 -37.55
C GLY A 15 -0.18 24.50 -36.63
N ASP A 16 -0.15 25.68 -35.98
CA ASP A 16 -1.06 26.19 -34.93
C ASP A 16 -1.88 25.10 -34.21
N THR A 17 -1.28 24.51 -33.18
CA THR A 17 -1.77 23.32 -32.49
C THR A 17 -2.99 23.56 -31.61
N GLY A 18 -3.48 24.80 -31.47
CA GLY A 18 -4.60 25.14 -30.59
C GLY A 18 -4.35 24.77 -29.12
N GLU A 19 -3.08 24.65 -28.75
CA GLU A 19 -2.62 24.15 -27.44
C GLU A 19 -2.68 25.22 -26.35
N TYR A 20 -2.52 26.48 -26.71
CA TYR A 20 -2.56 27.59 -25.77
C TYR A 20 -3.60 28.61 -26.24
N GLN A 21 -4.76 28.64 -25.58
CA GLN A 21 -5.78 29.66 -25.85
C GLN A 21 -6.03 30.50 -24.61
N SER A 22 -5.69 31.78 -24.72
CA SER A 22 -5.82 32.76 -23.65
C SER A 22 -6.43 34.04 -24.20
N GLY A 23 -6.91 34.90 -23.31
CA GLY A 23 -7.51 36.19 -23.61
C GLY A 23 -7.19 37.20 -22.51
N PRO A 24 -7.70 38.44 -22.60
CA PRO A 24 -7.61 39.36 -21.49
C PRO A 24 -8.30 38.76 -20.25
N VAL A 25 -7.78 39.09 -19.07
CA VAL A 25 -8.35 38.66 -17.78
C VAL A 25 -9.84 39.00 -17.76
N ALA A 26 -10.68 37.97 -17.74
CA ALA A 26 -12.13 38.08 -17.70
C ALA A 26 -12.66 38.15 -16.26
N GLY A 27 -11.94 37.54 -15.31
CA GLY A 27 -12.28 37.61 -13.89
C GLY A 27 -11.27 36.90 -13.00
N THR A 28 -11.59 36.85 -11.71
CA THR A 28 -10.84 36.11 -10.69
C THR A 28 -11.71 34.97 -10.17
N ALA A 29 -11.13 33.79 -10.00
CA ALA A 29 -11.75 32.63 -9.38
C ALA A 29 -10.99 32.29 -8.09
N VAL A 30 -11.69 31.80 -7.07
CA VAL A 30 -11.02 31.27 -5.88
C VAL A 30 -10.81 29.76 -6.07
N VAL A 31 -9.57 29.29 -5.92
CA VAL A 31 -9.19 27.88 -5.92
C VAL A 31 -8.83 27.44 -4.50
N HIS A 32 -9.59 26.50 -3.94
CA HIS A 32 -9.31 25.93 -2.61
C HIS A 32 -8.24 24.84 -2.66
N THR A 33 -7.16 24.99 -1.93
CA THR A 33 -6.06 24.01 -1.85
C THR A 33 -5.80 23.52 -0.43
N ALA A 34 -4.85 22.60 -0.26
CA ALA A 34 -4.63 21.92 1.03
C ALA A 34 -4.03 22.89 2.04
N ASP A 35 -3.43 23.97 1.53
CA ASP A 35 -2.73 25.01 2.26
C ASP A 35 -3.51 26.34 2.29
N GLY A 36 -4.70 26.41 1.68
CA GLY A 36 -5.61 27.58 1.76
C GLY A 36 -6.37 27.90 0.47
N ASP A 37 -7.12 29.00 0.51
CA ASP A 37 -7.94 29.52 -0.59
C ASP A 37 -7.16 30.58 -1.36
N TRP A 38 -7.14 30.51 -2.69
CA TRP A 38 -6.31 31.39 -3.51
C TRP A 38 -7.06 31.96 -4.69
N GLU A 39 -6.83 33.23 -4.99
CA GLU A 39 -7.42 33.91 -6.13
C GLU A 39 -6.56 33.72 -7.39
N VAL A 40 -7.11 33.11 -8.44
CA VAL A 40 -6.48 32.96 -9.76
C VAL A 40 -7.21 33.78 -10.81
N GLN A 41 -6.47 34.37 -11.75
CA GLN A 41 -7.06 35.12 -12.87
C GLN A 41 -7.37 34.17 -14.03
N TYR A 42 -8.54 34.29 -14.64
CA TYR A 42 -8.94 33.46 -15.78
C TYR A 42 -9.32 34.31 -17.00
N ALA A 43 -9.21 33.71 -18.18
CA ALA A 43 -9.75 34.23 -19.44
C ALA A 43 -11.09 33.55 -19.78
N ASP A 44 -12.02 34.30 -20.39
CA ASP A 44 -13.23 33.73 -20.99
C ASP A 44 -12.90 33.22 -22.39
N VAL A 45 -12.91 31.91 -22.56
CA VAL A 45 -12.69 31.24 -23.83
C VAL A 45 -13.90 30.34 -24.12
N ASP A 46 -14.75 30.77 -25.04
CA ASP A 46 -16.00 30.09 -25.43
C ASP A 46 -16.98 29.86 -24.25
N GLY A 47 -17.06 30.80 -23.31
CA GLY A 47 -17.96 30.72 -22.14
C GLY A 47 -17.40 29.87 -20.99
N LEU A 48 -16.16 29.39 -21.10
CA LEU A 48 -15.43 28.69 -20.05
C LEU A 48 -14.38 29.61 -19.41
N ALA A 49 -14.27 29.53 -18.09
CA ALA A 49 -13.19 30.16 -17.35
C ALA A 49 -11.92 29.30 -17.49
N VAL A 50 -11.03 29.74 -18.38
CA VAL A 50 -9.76 29.06 -18.68
C VAL A 50 -8.62 29.77 -17.94
N PHE A 51 -7.90 28.99 -17.15
CA PHE A 51 -6.69 29.37 -16.44
C PHE A 51 -5.48 28.76 -17.15
N GLU A 52 -4.35 29.46 -17.18
CA GLU A 52 -3.09 28.94 -17.78
C GLU A 52 -3.22 28.47 -19.25
N GLY A 53 -4.26 28.91 -19.94
CA GLY A 53 -4.48 28.62 -21.36
C GLY A 53 -5.07 27.26 -21.71
N ASP A 54 -5.09 26.28 -20.79
CA ASP A 54 -5.64 24.93 -21.00
C ASP A 54 -6.31 24.30 -19.74
N ILE A 55 -6.33 24.98 -18.59
CA ILE A 55 -6.99 24.49 -17.37
C ILE A 55 -8.42 25.04 -17.25
N VAL A 56 -9.41 24.16 -17.19
CA VAL A 56 -10.81 24.55 -17.02
C VAL A 56 -11.18 24.62 -15.53
N LEU A 57 -11.57 25.81 -15.06
CA LEU A 57 -12.08 26.02 -13.70
C LEU A 57 -13.60 25.77 -13.61
N GLY A 58 -14.33 26.02 -14.69
CA GLY A 58 -15.79 25.89 -14.78
C GLY A 58 -16.33 26.75 -15.92
N THR A 59 -17.65 26.85 -16.05
CA THR A 59 -18.23 27.90 -16.91
C THR A 59 -18.04 29.28 -16.27
N VAL A 60 -17.94 30.34 -17.08
CA VAL A 60 -17.82 31.71 -16.56
C VAL A 60 -19.00 32.07 -15.66
N GLU A 61 -20.20 31.57 -15.97
CA GLU A 61 -21.39 31.78 -15.14
C GLU A 61 -21.28 31.09 -13.78
N GLU A 62 -20.81 29.83 -13.72
CA GLU A 62 -20.58 29.12 -12.46
C GLU A 62 -19.51 29.79 -11.61
N VAL A 63 -18.42 30.23 -12.23
CA VAL A 63 -17.31 30.91 -11.55
C VAL A 63 -17.75 32.28 -11.03
N ALA A 64 -18.50 33.05 -11.82
CA ALA A 64 -19.03 34.34 -11.43
C ALA A 64 -20.12 34.24 -10.34
N ALA A 65 -20.94 33.18 -10.36
CA ALA A 65 -21.96 32.93 -9.34
C ALA A 65 -21.35 32.52 -7.98
N GLN A 66 -20.09 32.09 -7.97
CA GLN A 66 -19.32 31.68 -6.79
C GLN A 66 -18.46 32.82 -6.21
N ALA A 67 -18.63 34.08 -6.63
CA ALA A 67 -17.89 35.24 -6.11
C ALA A 67 -18.24 35.67 -4.64
N GLY A 68 -18.78 34.74 -3.83
CA GLY A 68 -18.86 34.81 -2.37
C GLY A 68 -17.78 33.94 -1.70
N PRO A 69 -17.73 33.80 -0.37
CA PRO A 69 -16.67 33.05 0.35
C PRO A 69 -16.66 31.51 0.11
N GLU A 70 -17.27 31.02 -0.97
CA GLU A 70 -17.19 29.62 -1.41
C GLU A 70 -16.67 29.60 -2.86
N GLY A 71 -15.40 29.21 -3.02
CA GLY A 71 -14.68 29.11 -4.28
C GLY A 71 -14.72 27.72 -4.94
N ILE A 72 -14.08 27.62 -6.10
CA ILE A 72 -13.92 26.43 -6.93
C ILE A 72 -12.70 25.65 -6.45
N GLY A 73 -12.91 24.71 -5.53
CA GLY A 73 -11.82 23.98 -4.88
C GLY A 73 -11.01 23.04 -5.77
N ILE A 74 -9.68 22.98 -5.55
CA ILE A 74 -8.84 21.84 -5.90
C ILE A 74 -7.75 21.54 -4.84
N THR A 75 -8.11 20.82 -3.76
CA THR A 75 -7.24 19.78 -3.18
C THR A 75 -8.04 18.71 -2.46
N GLY A 76 -7.46 17.52 -2.36
CA GLY A 76 -7.89 16.45 -1.47
C GLY A 76 -7.92 15.10 -2.18
N ALA A 77 -7.71 14.02 -1.43
CA ALA A 77 -7.82 12.65 -1.97
C ALA A 77 -9.16 12.37 -2.68
N HIS A 78 -10.19 13.18 -2.41
CA HIS A 78 -11.50 13.14 -3.07
C HIS A 78 -11.47 13.57 -4.55
N LEU A 79 -10.42 14.27 -5.01
CA LEU A 79 -10.20 14.63 -6.42
C LEU A 79 -9.35 13.60 -7.16
N ARG A 80 -8.88 12.55 -6.48
CA ARG A 80 -8.17 11.44 -7.13
C ARG A 80 -9.20 10.47 -7.67
N TRP A 81 -8.98 10.00 -8.90
CA TRP A 81 -9.79 8.94 -9.47
C TRP A 81 -9.68 7.66 -8.62
N PRO A 82 -10.79 7.12 -8.09
CA PRO A 82 -10.75 5.93 -7.25
C PRO A 82 -10.03 4.76 -7.95
N ASN A 83 -9.18 4.06 -7.20
CA ASN A 83 -8.40 2.93 -7.71
C ASN A 83 -7.49 3.25 -8.91
N ALA A 84 -7.13 4.52 -9.14
CA ALA A 84 -6.40 4.96 -10.33
C ALA A 84 -7.11 4.58 -11.64
N THR A 85 -8.45 4.50 -11.62
CA THR A 85 -9.26 4.12 -12.76
C THR A 85 -10.11 5.31 -13.20
N VAL A 86 -9.98 5.71 -14.46
CA VAL A 86 -10.71 6.82 -15.08
C VAL A 86 -11.70 6.25 -16.09
N PRO A 87 -12.99 6.13 -15.76
CA PRO A 87 -14.00 5.79 -16.76
C PRO A 87 -14.06 6.88 -17.84
N PHE A 88 -14.07 6.51 -19.11
CA PHE A 88 -14.17 7.46 -20.21
C PHE A 88 -15.14 7.03 -21.29
N GLU A 89 -15.63 8.01 -22.03
CA GLU A 89 -16.31 7.85 -23.31
C GLU A 89 -15.72 8.84 -24.33
N VAL A 90 -15.88 8.53 -25.61
CA VAL A 90 -15.44 9.41 -26.71
C VAL A 90 -16.70 9.88 -27.42
N ASP A 91 -16.81 11.19 -27.63
CA ASP A 91 -17.89 11.77 -28.43
C ASP A 91 -17.90 11.11 -29.83
N PRO A 92 -19.03 10.56 -30.31
CA PRO A 92 -19.11 10.00 -31.66
C PRO A 92 -18.70 10.97 -32.78
N ALA A 93 -18.79 12.27 -32.53
CA ALA A 93 -18.35 13.31 -33.47
C ALA A 93 -16.82 13.54 -33.46
N PHE A 94 -16.06 12.88 -32.59
CA PHE A 94 -14.63 13.11 -32.43
C PHE A 94 -13.83 12.64 -33.66
N PRO A 95 -13.10 13.55 -34.35
CA PRO A 95 -12.28 13.17 -35.49
C PRO A 95 -11.05 12.41 -35.03
N ASN A 96 -10.83 11.23 -35.62
CA ASN A 96 -9.68 10.37 -35.35
C ASN A 96 -9.55 9.94 -33.87
N ALA A 97 -10.51 9.13 -33.41
CA ALA A 97 -10.51 8.54 -32.06
C ALA A 97 -9.29 7.63 -31.76
N GLN A 98 -8.47 7.29 -32.77
CA GLN A 98 -7.24 6.52 -32.58
C GLN A 98 -6.27 7.25 -31.64
N ARG A 99 -6.19 8.60 -31.71
CA ARG A 99 -5.32 9.39 -30.82
C ARG A 99 -5.66 9.22 -29.34
N ILE A 100 -6.95 9.10 -29.01
CA ILE A 100 -7.39 8.81 -27.64
C ILE A 100 -6.95 7.40 -27.24
N THR A 101 -7.11 6.43 -28.14
CA THR A 101 -6.71 5.04 -27.88
C THR A 101 -5.20 4.91 -27.67
N ASP A 102 -4.40 5.63 -28.46
CA ASP A 102 -2.94 5.65 -28.35
C ASP A 102 -2.47 6.34 -27.05
N ALA A 103 -3.10 7.46 -26.66
CA ALA A 103 -2.83 8.11 -25.38
C ALA A 103 -3.21 7.21 -24.18
N VAL A 104 -4.34 6.51 -24.26
CA VAL A 104 -4.74 5.50 -23.26
C VAL A 104 -3.73 4.36 -23.17
N ALA A 105 -3.22 3.89 -24.31
CA ALA A 105 -2.16 2.88 -24.35
C ALA A 105 -0.86 3.40 -23.72
N HIS A 106 -0.48 4.65 -23.99
CA HIS A 106 0.69 5.30 -23.40
C HIS A 106 0.61 5.35 -21.86
N TRP A 107 -0.51 5.82 -21.31
CA TRP A 107 -0.74 5.83 -19.86
C TRP A 107 -0.73 4.43 -19.25
N THR A 108 -1.34 3.46 -19.94
CA THR A 108 -1.41 2.06 -19.49
C THR A 108 -0.04 1.39 -19.47
N ALA A 109 0.81 1.69 -20.44
CA ALA A 109 2.16 1.14 -20.55
C ALA A 109 3.13 1.72 -19.52
N ASN A 110 3.03 3.02 -19.24
CA ASN A 110 4.00 3.75 -18.43
C ASN A 110 3.61 3.88 -16.95
N THR A 111 2.33 3.72 -16.61
CA THR A 111 1.82 3.96 -15.25
C THR A 111 0.78 2.92 -14.81
N ARG A 112 0.31 3.02 -13.57
CA ARG A 112 -0.83 2.24 -13.05
C ARG A 112 -2.22 2.79 -13.44
N ILE A 113 -2.29 3.97 -14.05
CA ILE A 113 -3.57 4.60 -14.38
C ILE A 113 -4.28 3.75 -15.44
N ARG A 114 -5.59 3.52 -15.26
CA ARG A 114 -6.41 2.76 -16.20
C ARG A 114 -7.58 3.60 -16.67
N PHE A 115 -7.52 4.02 -17.93
CA PHE A 115 -8.66 4.58 -18.61
C PHE A 115 -9.52 3.41 -19.12
N VAL A 116 -10.76 3.32 -18.64
CA VAL A 116 -11.67 2.22 -18.96
C VAL A 116 -12.92 2.74 -19.65
N ALA A 117 -13.45 2.01 -20.63
CA ALA A 117 -14.71 2.39 -21.24
C ALA A 117 -15.82 2.50 -20.18
N ARG A 118 -16.62 3.56 -20.26
CA ARG A 118 -17.65 3.83 -19.27
C ARG A 118 -18.76 2.76 -19.33
N ALA A 119 -19.00 2.10 -18.20
CA ALA A 119 -20.10 1.14 -18.01
C ALA A 119 -20.93 1.50 -16.77
N GLY A 120 -21.77 2.53 -16.86
CA GLY A 120 -22.67 2.95 -15.76
C GLY A 120 -22.02 3.75 -14.64
N HIS A 121 -20.75 4.13 -14.79
CA HIS A 121 -20.05 5.00 -13.82
C HIS A 121 -20.69 6.40 -13.77
N ALA A 122 -20.93 6.89 -12.55
CA ALA A 122 -21.47 8.23 -12.30
C ALA A 122 -20.43 9.32 -12.61
N ASN A 123 -19.18 9.10 -12.20
CA ASN A 123 -18.04 9.99 -12.47
C ASN A 123 -17.26 9.45 -13.67
N TYR A 124 -17.02 10.28 -14.68
CA TYR A 124 -16.32 9.87 -15.91
C TYR A 124 -15.85 11.08 -16.73
N VAL A 125 -14.88 10.83 -17.61
CA VAL A 125 -14.40 11.78 -18.61
C VAL A 125 -15.10 11.55 -19.95
N ARG A 126 -15.44 12.63 -20.66
CA ARG A 126 -15.86 12.57 -22.06
C ARG A 126 -14.86 13.32 -22.93
N PHE A 127 -14.19 12.61 -23.85
CA PHE A 127 -13.35 13.25 -24.86
C PHE A 127 -14.24 13.84 -25.95
N ARG A 128 -14.13 15.15 -26.20
CA ARG A 128 -14.93 15.84 -27.23
C ARG A 128 -14.06 16.69 -28.15
N PRO A 129 -14.44 16.82 -29.44
CA PRO A 129 -13.75 17.72 -30.34
C PRO A 129 -13.98 19.17 -29.95
N SER A 130 -12.94 19.99 -30.08
CA SER A 130 -13.00 21.44 -29.82
C SER A 130 -12.00 22.17 -30.74
N THR A 131 -11.93 23.50 -30.62
CA THR A 131 -10.94 24.37 -31.27
C THR A 131 -9.66 24.48 -30.46
N ALA A 132 -9.70 24.16 -29.16
CA ALA A 132 -8.57 24.09 -28.24
C ALA A 132 -8.49 22.73 -27.55
N SER A 133 -7.30 22.41 -27.02
CA SER A 133 -7.16 21.33 -26.04
C SER A 133 -7.18 21.91 -24.63
N ARG A 134 -7.99 21.33 -23.74
CA ARG A 134 -8.12 21.78 -22.35
C ARG A 134 -8.82 20.74 -21.48
N SER A 135 -8.48 20.74 -20.20
CA SER A 135 -9.02 19.80 -19.21
C SER A 135 -9.19 20.45 -17.83
N PRO A 136 -10.23 20.07 -17.07
CA PRO A 136 -10.24 20.30 -15.64
C PRO A 136 -9.13 19.52 -14.93
N VAL A 137 -8.62 20.05 -13.81
CA VAL A 137 -7.66 19.34 -12.96
C VAL A 137 -8.38 18.41 -11.97
N GLY A 138 -8.00 17.13 -11.96
CA GLY A 138 -8.55 16.10 -11.06
C GLY A 138 -9.97 15.62 -11.41
N MET A 139 -10.54 14.74 -10.57
CA MET A 139 -11.92 14.25 -10.67
C MET A 139 -12.89 15.29 -10.08
N ARG A 140 -13.73 15.90 -10.93
CA ARG A 140 -14.72 16.92 -10.54
C ARG A 140 -16.06 16.37 -10.05
N GLY A 141 -16.30 15.07 -10.27
CA GLY A 141 -17.60 14.42 -10.02
C GLY A 141 -18.54 14.58 -11.22
N GLY A 142 -19.43 13.61 -11.44
CA GLY A 142 -20.30 13.58 -12.62
C GLY A 142 -19.52 13.44 -13.93
N ARG A 143 -20.09 13.96 -15.02
CA ARG A 143 -19.39 14.07 -16.32
C ARG A 143 -18.46 15.28 -16.28
N GLN A 144 -17.20 15.08 -16.66
CA GLN A 144 -16.30 16.18 -17.04
C GLN A 144 -15.80 15.97 -18.47
N ASP A 145 -15.68 17.05 -19.23
CA ASP A 145 -15.21 16.98 -20.61
C ASP A 145 -13.68 17.19 -20.65
N ILE A 146 -12.99 16.41 -21.47
CA ILE A 146 -11.64 16.73 -21.97
C ILE A 146 -11.81 17.18 -23.42
N GLU A 147 -11.48 18.43 -23.67
CA GLU A 147 -11.56 19.02 -25.00
C GLU A 147 -10.25 18.82 -25.73
N ILE A 148 -10.31 18.45 -27.00
CA ILE A 148 -9.12 18.20 -27.83
C ILE A 148 -9.30 18.86 -29.19
N ALA A 149 -8.29 19.63 -29.60
CA ALA A 149 -8.30 20.23 -30.93
C ALA A 149 -8.06 19.20 -32.05
N ALA A 150 -8.62 19.47 -33.22
CA ALA A 150 -8.70 18.50 -34.31
C ALA A 150 -7.31 17.99 -34.78
N ASN A 151 -6.28 18.83 -34.72
CA ASN A 151 -4.95 18.56 -35.30
C ASN A 151 -3.81 18.51 -34.25
N THR A 152 -4.11 18.11 -33.02
CA THR A 152 -3.08 17.98 -31.96
C THR A 152 -2.38 16.62 -31.99
N PRO A 153 -1.09 16.56 -31.58
CA PRO A 153 -0.37 15.31 -31.43
C PRO A 153 -0.92 14.49 -30.24
N VAL A 154 -0.64 13.18 -30.25
CA VAL A 154 -1.04 12.27 -29.17
C VAL A 154 -0.49 12.73 -27.81
N GLY A 155 0.70 13.35 -27.76
CA GLY A 155 1.26 13.88 -26.52
C GLY A 155 0.43 15.01 -25.88
N THR A 156 -0.29 15.81 -26.66
CA THR A 156 -1.23 16.80 -26.11
C THR A 156 -2.43 16.09 -25.48
N VAL A 157 -2.93 15.00 -26.07
CA VAL A 157 -3.97 14.18 -25.41
C VAL A 157 -3.44 13.58 -24.09
N VAL A 158 -2.19 13.14 -24.07
CA VAL A 158 -1.52 12.65 -22.84
C VAL A 158 -1.42 13.76 -21.78
N HIS A 159 -1.12 14.99 -22.17
CA HIS A 159 -1.10 16.19 -21.33
C HIS A 159 -2.47 16.47 -20.68
N GLU A 160 -3.53 16.54 -21.49
CA GLU A 160 -4.88 16.78 -20.96
C GLU A 160 -5.34 15.68 -19.99
N MET A 161 -4.97 14.43 -20.28
CA MET A 161 -5.21 13.32 -19.37
C MET A 161 -4.44 13.46 -18.05
N ALA A 162 -3.25 14.06 -18.05
CA ALA A 162 -2.49 14.36 -16.84
C ALA A 162 -3.18 15.43 -15.98
N HIS A 163 -3.74 16.48 -16.58
CA HIS A 163 -4.60 17.43 -15.85
C HIS A 163 -5.77 16.72 -15.17
N ALA A 164 -6.53 15.90 -15.91
CA ALA A 164 -7.64 15.15 -15.34
C ALA A 164 -7.21 14.21 -14.18
N LEU A 165 -5.94 13.80 -14.12
CA LEU A 165 -5.37 13.00 -13.03
C LEU A 165 -4.91 13.83 -11.83
N GLY A 166 -4.82 15.14 -11.97
CA GLY A 166 -4.46 16.09 -10.92
C GLY A 166 -3.07 16.70 -11.04
N LEU A 167 -2.41 16.62 -12.20
CA LEU A 167 -1.16 17.34 -12.45
C LEU A 167 -1.46 18.77 -12.90
N TRP A 168 -0.69 19.72 -12.36
CA TRP A 168 -0.63 21.10 -12.80
C TRP A 168 0.57 21.28 -13.73
N HIS A 169 0.69 22.47 -14.32
CA HIS A 169 1.82 22.75 -15.18
C HIS A 169 3.15 22.86 -14.42
N GLU A 170 4.21 22.32 -15.04
CA GLU A 170 5.54 22.31 -14.45
C GLU A 170 6.16 23.71 -14.39
N GLN A 171 5.85 24.58 -15.37
CA GLN A 171 6.33 25.96 -15.34
C GLN A 171 5.67 26.80 -14.26
N SER A 172 4.66 26.33 -13.54
CA SER A 172 3.99 27.15 -12.53
C SER A 172 4.46 26.82 -11.11
N ARG A 173 5.44 25.91 -10.95
CA ARG A 173 6.02 25.53 -9.65
C ARG A 173 6.60 26.67 -8.83
N GLU A 174 6.59 26.49 -7.50
CA GLU A 174 7.17 27.42 -6.53
C GLU A 174 8.70 27.54 -6.69
N ASP A 175 9.39 26.43 -6.93
CA ASP A 175 10.85 26.39 -7.05
C ASP A 175 11.41 26.89 -8.40
N ARG A 176 10.54 27.08 -9.40
CA ARG A 176 10.96 27.28 -10.81
C ARG A 176 11.92 28.43 -11.01
N ASN A 177 11.80 29.54 -10.28
CA ASN A 177 12.57 30.77 -10.55
C ASN A 177 14.08 30.58 -10.30
N THR A 178 14.45 29.52 -9.57
CA THR A 178 15.84 29.10 -9.38
C THR A 178 16.40 28.33 -10.61
N LEU A 179 15.52 27.85 -11.49
CA LEU A 179 15.83 26.91 -12.57
C LEU A 179 15.52 27.48 -13.97
N VAL A 180 14.51 28.33 -14.09
CA VAL A 180 14.13 29.06 -15.31
C VAL A 180 13.99 30.56 -15.04
N GLU A 181 14.08 31.34 -16.10
CA GLU A 181 13.82 32.77 -16.14
C GLU A 181 12.63 33.05 -17.06
N ILE A 182 11.60 33.72 -16.52
CA ILE A 182 10.47 34.21 -17.29
C ILE A 182 10.81 35.58 -17.89
N ARG A 183 10.82 35.66 -19.23
CA ARG A 183 11.09 36.87 -20.00
C ARG A 183 9.77 37.59 -20.30
N PHE A 184 9.20 38.26 -19.30
CA PHE A 184 7.93 39.01 -19.43
C PHE A 184 7.90 40.00 -20.60
N ALA A 185 9.05 40.57 -21.00
CA ALA A 185 9.14 41.46 -22.16
C ALA A 185 8.80 40.80 -23.51
N ASN A 186 8.86 39.47 -23.59
CA ASN A 186 8.52 38.71 -24.80
C ASN A 186 7.08 38.17 -24.76
N ILE A 187 6.41 38.21 -23.61
CA ILE A 187 5.09 37.63 -23.37
C ILE A 187 4.00 38.62 -23.81
N ASP A 188 2.90 38.11 -24.37
CA ASP A 188 1.69 38.90 -24.55
C ASP A 188 1.21 39.44 -23.19
N PRO A 189 1.14 40.77 -22.98
CA PRO A 189 0.70 41.34 -21.71
C PRO A 189 -0.65 40.82 -21.22
N ALA A 190 -1.56 40.44 -22.13
CA ALA A 190 -2.86 39.86 -21.76
C ALA A 190 -2.73 38.46 -21.13
N SER A 191 -1.68 37.72 -21.47
CA SER A 191 -1.42 36.35 -21.02
C SER A 191 -0.33 36.24 -19.96
N ALA A 192 0.16 37.37 -19.42
CA ALA A 192 1.25 37.38 -18.44
C ALA A 192 0.91 36.59 -17.15
N HIS A 193 -0.37 36.56 -16.76
CA HIS A 193 -0.87 35.83 -15.59
C HIS A 193 -0.73 34.30 -15.72
N ASN A 194 -0.63 33.75 -16.94
CA ASN A 194 -0.38 32.31 -17.17
C ASN A 194 1.03 31.87 -16.77
N PHE A 195 1.88 32.82 -16.36
CA PHE A 195 3.22 32.58 -15.84
C PHE A 195 3.31 32.96 -14.37
N ASP A 196 2.23 33.06 -13.61
CA ASP A 196 2.35 33.23 -12.16
C ASP A 196 2.92 31.94 -11.52
N GLN A 197 3.51 32.04 -10.33
CA GLN A 197 3.98 30.86 -9.58
C GLN A 197 2.92 30.43 -8.58
N HIS A 198 2.70 29.14 -8.49
CA HIS A 198 1.94 28.45 -7.46
C HIS A 198 2.79 28.25 -6.21
N ILE A 199 3.08 29.34 -5.50
CA ILE A 199 3.95 29.36 -4.32
C ILE A 199 3.30 28.64 -3.12
N THR A 200 2.00 28.37 -3.15
CA THR A 200 1.25 27.95 -1.96
C THR A 200 0.06 27.01 -2.21
N ASP A 201 -0.15 26.56 -3.46
CA ASP A 201 -1.30 25.76 -3.89
C ASP A 201 -0.91 24.50 -4.70
N GLY A 202 0.38 24.35 -5.01
CA GLY A 202 0.98 23.15 -5.59
C GLY A 202 2.00 22.52 -4.65
N ASP A 203 1.86 21.23 -4.35
CA ASP A 203 2.96 20.46 -3.77
C ASP A 203 3.99 20.20 -4.88
N ASP A 204 5.20 20.75 -4.75
CA ASP A 204 6.33 20.43 -5.62
C ASP A 204 6.69 18.93 -5.48
N ILE A 205 6.20 18.10 -6.41
CA ILE A 205 6.48 16.67 -6.40
C ILE A 205 7.79 16.38 -7.14
N GLY A 206 8.83 16.07 -6.38
CA GLY A 206 10.14 15.72 -6.93
C GLY A 206 10.91 16.93 -7.47
N ALA A 207 12.00 16.67 -8.19
CA ALA A 207 12.81 17.72 -8.81
C ALA A 207 12.13 18.25 -10.07
N TYR A 208 12.34 19.53 -10.37
CA TYR A 208 11.84 20.19 -11.57
C TYR A 208 12.22 19.44 -12.86
N ASP A 209 11.24 19.20 -13.72
CA ASP A 209 11.40 18.43 -14.95
C ASP A 209 11.21 19.30 -16.19
N PHE A 210 12.32 19.84 -16.72
CA PHE A 210 12.34 20.59 -17.98
C PHE A 210 11.78 19.82 -19.18
N GLY A 211 11.71 18.48 -19.12
CA GLY A 211 11.16 17.62 -20.16
C GLY A 211 9.74 17.14 -19.90
N SER A 212 9.11 17.60 -18.81
CA SER A 212 7.73 17.24 -18.47
C SER A 212 6.78 17.53 -19.63
N VAL A 213 5.83 16.62 -19.87
CA VAL A 213 4.73 16.87 -20.80
C VAL A 213 3.88 18.05 -20.33
N MET A 214 3.89 18.36 -19.03
CA MET A 214 3.18 19.47 -18.38
C MET A 214 3.94 20.80 -18.43
N HIS A 215 5.12 20.86 -19.04
CA HIS A 215 5.89 22.09 -19.16
C HIS A 215 5.49 22.88 -20.42
N TYR A 216 5.39 24.20 -20.31
CA TYR A 216 5.27 25.09 -21.47
C TYR A 216 6.43 25.01 -22.45
N SER A 217 6.16 25.28 -23.73
CA SER A 217 7.24 25.50 -24.70
C SER A 217 8.06 26.75 -24.35
N ALA A 218 9.31 26.78 -24.81
CA ALA A 218 10.21 27.91 -24.54
C ALA A 218 9.67 29.26 -25.06
N THR A 219 8.76 29.24 -26.04
CA THR A 219 8.17 30.42 -26.70
C THR A 219 6.66 30.56 -26.44
N ALA A 220 6.11 29.87 -25.45
CA ALA A 220 4.68 29.94 -25.11
C ALA A 220 4.25 31.39 -24.90
N PHE A 221 3.11 31.79 -25.46
CA PHE A 221 2.55 33.16 -25.40
C PHE A 221 3.49 34.29 -25.87
N SER A 222 4.50 33.98 -26.70
CA SER A 222 5.43 34.97 -27.24
C SER A 222 4.78 35.85 -28.31
N THR A 223 4.96 37.17 -28.23
CA THR A 223 4.51 38.13 -29.26
C THR A 223 5.55 38.44 -30.33
N ASN A 224 6.80 38.03 -30.09
CA ASN A 224 7.95 38.38 -30.94
C ASN A 224 8.74 37.15 -31.42
N GLY A 225 8.23 35.93 -31.14
CA GLY A 225 8.87 34.66 -31.47
C GLY A 225 10.13 34.36 -30.66
N GLN A 226 10.52 35.22 -29.71
CA GLN A 226 11.64 34.97 -28.80
C GLN A 226 11.21 34.14 -27.59
N PRO A 227 12.14 33.44 -26.92
CA PRO A 227 11.81 32.64 -25.75
C PRO A 227 11.20 33.48 -24.62
N THR A 228 10.07 33.01 -24.08
CA THR A 228 9.41 33.51 -22.87
C THR A 228 9.91 32.78 -21.63
N ILE A 229 10.41 31.53 -21.78
CA ILE A 229 11.03 30.74 -20.71
C ILE A 229 12.46 30.39 -21.12
N VAL A 230 13.44 30.80 -20.30
CA VAL A 230 14.87 30.54 -20.53
C VAL A 230 15.45 29.74 -19.38
N PRO A 231 16.10 28.58 -19.61
CA PRO A 231 16.68 27.81 -18.53
C PRO A 231 17.91 28.52 -17.95
N ARG A 232 18.01 28.56 -16.62
CA ARG A 232 19.17 29.14 -15.90
C ARG A 232 20.31 28.14 -15.72
N VAL A 233 20.02 26.85 -15.95
CA VAL A 233 20.97 25.74 -15.90
C VAL A 233 21.00 25.02 -17.26
N PRO A 234 22.11 24.36 -17.63
CA PRO A 234 22.13 23.56 -18.85
C PRO A 234 21.05 22.47 -18.82
N LEU A 235 20.28 22.35 -19.91
CA LEU A 235 19.31 21.27 -20.06
C LEU A 235 20.02 19.92 -20.11
N PRO A 236 19.44 18.86 -19.50
CA PRO A 236 19.96 17.51 -19.67
C PRO A 236 19.99 17.10 -21.15
N PRO A 237 20.94 16.25 -21.58
CA PRO A 237 21.03 15.80 -22.97
C PRO A 237 19.72 15.20 -23.48
N GLY A 238 19.24 15.69 -24.63
CA GLY A 238 18.01 15.19 -25.27
C GLY A 238 16.70 15.78 -24.72
N VAL A 239 16.75 16.62 -23.68
CA VAL A 239 15.55 17.27 -23.11
C VAL A 239 15.20 18.53 -23.90
N VAL A 240 13.92 18.66 -24.25
CA VAL A 240 13.34 19.83 -24.92
C VAL A 240 12.12 20.29 -24.12
N MET A 241 12.09 21.56 -23.71
CA MET A 241 10.95 22.16 -23.01
C MET A 241 9.74 22.28 -23.94
N GLY A 242 8.56 21.89 -23.45
CA GLY A 242 7.32 21.88 -24.23
C GLY A 242 7.18 20.70 -25.20
N GLN A 243 7.91 19.61 -24.99
CA GLN A 243 7.77 18.42 -25.80
C GLN A 243 6.36 17.80 -25.68
N ARG A 244 5.90 17.16 -26.76
CA ARG A 244 4.63 16.40 -26.85
C ARG A 244 4.84 14.99 -27.41
N ASN A 245 5.96 14.37 -27.03
CA ASN A 245 6.31 13.00 -27.36
C ASN A 245 5.75 11.98 -26.35
N GLY A 246 5.43 12.41 -25.12
CA GLY A 246 4.82 11.58 -24.07
C GLY A 246 5.32 11.93 -22.67
N LEU A 247 4.85 11.19 -21.66
CA LEU A 247 5.25 11.34 -20.26
C LEU A 247 6.77 11.24 -20.06
N SER A 248 7.34 12.17 -19.31
CA SER A 248 8.70 12.10 -18.79
C SER A 248 8.80 11.21 -17.54
N ARG A 249 10.03 10.98 -17.06
CA ARG A 249 10.25 10.33 -15.76
C ARG A 249 9.68 11.14 -14.58
N GLY A 250 9.75 12.47 -14.64
CA GLY A 250 9.12 13.34 -13.63
C GLY A 250 7.62 13.14 -13.59
N ASP A 251 6.95 13.16 -14.74
CA ASP A 251 5.50 12.96 -14.84
C ASP A 251 5.05 11.62 -14.25
N ILE A 252 5.75 10.53 -14.61
CA ILE A 252 5.45 9.19 -14.10
C ILE A 252 5.62 9.14 -12.57
N ASN A 253 6.67 9.75 -12.03
CA ASN A 253 6.92 9.79 -10.59
C ASN A 253 5.88 10.64 -9.85
N ALA A 254 5.48 11.78 -10.43
CA ALA A 254 4.44 12.64 -9.89
C ALA A 254 3.11 11.87 -9.78
N VAL A 255 2.69 11.21 -10.86
CA VAL A 255 1.47 10.39 -10.83
C VAL A 255 1.58 9.20 -9.88
N HIS A 256 2.73 8.53 -9.76
CA HIS A 256 2.91 7.47 -8.75
C HIS A 256 2.83 7.99 -7.32
N THR A 257 3.21 9.23 -7.08
CA THR A 257 3.05 9.88 -5.77
C THR A 257 1.58 10.20 -5.51
N LEU A 258 0.85 10.69 -6.51
CA LEU A 258 -0.59 10.98 -6.40
C LEU A 258 -1.45 9.71 -6.28
N TYR A 259 -1.00 8.62 -6.89
CA TYR A 259 -1.68 7.32 -6.91
C TYR A 259 -0.71 6.24 -6.36
N PRO A 260 -0.43 6.22 -5.04
CA PRO A 260 0.57 5.32 -4.47
C PRO A 260 0.12 3.87 -4.49
N ASP A 261 1.05 2.98 -4.81
CA ASP A 261 0.78 1.55 -4.93
C ASP A 261 1.80 0.65 -4.25
N TRP A 262 1.50 -0.64 -4.22
CA TRP A 262 2.46 -1.65 -3.81
C TRP A 262 3.65 -1.69 -4.77
N SER A 263 4.86 -1.65 -4.21
CA SER A 263 6.10 -1.69 -4.99
C SER A 263 6.27 -2.96 -5.83
N GLY A 264 5.59 -4.06 -5.45
CA GLY A 264 5.69 -5.37 -6.07
C GLY A 264 4.74 -5.64 -7.25
N ILE A 265 3.90 -4.68 -7.65
CA ILE A 265 2.96 -4.87 -8.76
C ILE A 265 3.67 -5.24 -10.06
N GLY A 266 3.04 -6.12 -10.85
CA GLY A 266 3.61 -6.62 -12.11
C GLY A 266 4.88 -7.45 -11.88
N ASP A 267 4.90 -8.23 -10.79
CA ASP A 267 5.99 -9.12 -10.39
C ASP A 267 7.31 -8.39 -10.04
N ARG A 268 7.20 -7.11 -9.66
CA ARG A 268 8.34 -6.27 -9.25
C ARG A 268 8.71 -6.40 -7.77
N TRP A 269 8.33 -7.51 -7.13
CA TRP A 269 8.67 -7.78 -5.74
C TRP A 269 10.20 -7.74 -5.56
N ARG A 270 10.66 -6.98 -4.56
CA ARG A 270 12.08 -6.78 -4.32
C ARG A 270 12.68 -8.03 -3.69
N ASN A 271 13.55 -8.70 -4.44
CA ASN A 271 14.39 -9.78 -3.91
C ASN A 271 15.39 -9.21 -2.88
N ILE A 272 15.34 -9.72 -1.65
CA ILE A 272 16.23 -9.35 -0.53
C ILE A 272 17.24 -10.44 -0.18
N GLY A 273 17.46 -11.39 -1.09
CA GLY A 273 18.46 -12.46 -1.00
C GLY A 273 18.01 -13.69 -0.19
N GLY A 274 18.96 -14.59 0.02
CA GLY A 274 18.83 -15.79 0.82
C GLY A 274 18.59 -17.05 0.00
N VAL A 275 18.95 -18.22 0.56
CA VAL A 275 18.70 -19.53 -0.06
C VAL A 275 18.11 -20.45 1.01
N PHE A 276 16.79 -20.37 1.15
CA PHE A 276 16.03 -21.03 2.21
C PHE A 276 15.13 -22.14 1.64
N PRO A 277 14.49 -22.96 2.50
CA PRO A 277 13.52 -23.93 2.02
C PRO A 277 12.37 -23.20 1.31
N PRO A 278 11.98 -23.58 0.08
CA PRO A 278 10.93 -22.88 -0.67
C PRO A 278 9.62 -22.74 0.13
N GLY A 279 9.11 -21.53 0.23
CA GLY A 279 7.88 -21.24 0.97
C GLY A 279 7.97 -21.40 2.48
N ALA A 280 9.18 -21.44 3.05
CA ALA A 280 9.36 -21.46 4.51
C ALA A 280 8.70 -20.21 5.15
N PRO A 281 8.02 -20.38 6.30
CA PRO A 281 7.41 -19.27 7.01
C PRO A 281 8.48 -18.29 7.51
N LEU A 282 8.25 -17.00 7.28
CA LEU A 282 9.06 -15.92 7.85
C LEU A 282 8.34 -15.25 9.00
N SER A 283 9.10 -14.77 9.97
CA SER A 283 8.63 -13.79 10.94
C SER A 283 9.30 -12.45 10.68
N VAL A 284 8.50 -11.38 10.71
CA VAL A 284 8.99 -10.01 10.59
C VAL A 284 8.46 -9.23 11.77
N THR A 285 9.33 -8.47 12.44
CA THR A 285 8.94 -7.54 13.50
C THR A 285 9.45 -6.15 13.17
N SER A 286 8.76 -5.13 13.67
CA SER A 286 9.20 -3.75 13.64
C SER A 286 9.50 -3.30 15.06
N ARG A 287 10.59 -2.54 15.24
CA ARG A 287 10.92 -1.89 16.53
C ARG A 287 10.51 -0.41 16.52
N GLY A 288 9.98 0.08 15.40
CA GLY A 288 9.62 1.47 15.15
C GLY A 288 9.45 1.74 13.66
N ALA A 289 8.92 2.93 13.32
CA ALA A 289 8.55 3.25 11.94
C ALA A 289 9.71 3.16 10.93
N GLY A 290 10.95 3.34 11.39
CA GLY A 290 12.15 3.34 10.57
C GLY A 290 12.91 2.01 10.49
N ASN A 291 12.36 0.89 11.00
CA ASN A 291 13.06 -0.39 10.93
C ASN A 291 12.16 -1.63 10.76
N LEU A 292 12.76 -2.67 10.18
CA LEU A 292 12.24 -4.04 10.15
C LEU A 292 13.36 -5.02 10.44
N ASP A 293 13.00 -6.13 11.07
CA ASP A 293 13.89 -7.26 11.33
C ASP A 293 13.13 -8.54 10.90
N ALA A 294 13.68 -9.25 9.92
CA ALA A 294 13.12 -10.48 9.37
C ALA A 294 13.93 -11.70 9.82
N PHE A 295 13.23 -12.82 10.03
CA PHE A 295 13.79 -14.07 10.55
C PHE A 295 13.22 -15.27 9.80
N ILE A 296 14.09 -16.24 9.50
CA ILE A 296 13.74 -17.46 8.77
C ILE A 296 14.68 -18.61 9.17
N THR A 297 14.13 -19.83 9.22
CA THR A 297 14.92 -21.05 9.46
C THR A 297 15.41 -21.64 8.14
N GLY A 298 16.72 -21.84 8.01
CA GLY A 298 17.39 -22.23 6.79
C GLY A 298 17.34 -23.71 6.45
N ASN A 299 17.98 -24.05 5.33
CA ASN A 299 18.12 -25.43 4.84
C ASN A 299 18.95 -26.31 5.77
N ASP A 300 19.83 -25.70 6.57
CA ASP A 300 20.70 -26.34 7.56
C ASP A 300 20.11 -26.34 8.98
N GLY A 301 18.86 -25.89 9.13
CA GLY A 301 18.17 -25.80 10.43
C GLY A 301 18.58 -24.61 11.28
N ARG A 302 19.50 -23.75 10.83
CA ARG A 302 19.89 -22.54 11.56
C ARG A 302 18.88 -21.41 11.33
N VAL A 303 18.75 -20.51 12.30
CA VAL A 303 17.97 -19.30 12.11
C VAL A 303 18.85 -18.22 11.49
N TYR A 304 18.30 -17.48 10.54
CA TYR A 304 18.94 -16.36 9.86
C TYR A 304 18.12 -15.09 10.07
N THR A 305 18.80 -13.95 10.06
CA THR A 305 18.17 -12.63 10.12
C THR A 305 18.67 -11.70 9.02
N SER A 306 17.78 -10.83 8.56
CA SER A 306 18.09 -9.64 7.75
C SER A 306 17.29 -8.47 8.32
N TRP A 307 17.85 -7.28 8.27
CA TRP A 307 17.22 -6.07 8.80
C TRP A 307 17.21 -4.96 7.75
N TRP A 308 16.27 -4.04 7.92
CA TRP A 308 16.12 -2.84 7.10
C TRP A 308 16.03 -1.63 8.02
N TYR A 309 16.67 -0.53 7.58
CA TYR A 309 16.56 0.78 8.20
C TYR A 309 16.14 1.79 7.15
N GLN A 310 15.34 2.77 7.55
CA GLN A 310 14.99 3.90 6.69
C GLN A 310 16.26 4.57 6.14
N GLY A 311 16.28 4.82 4.83
CA GLY A 311 17.44 5.36 4.11
C GLY A 311 18.47 4.31 3.69
N ASN A 312 18.32 3.05 4.07
CA ASN A 312 19.19 1.93 3.67
C ASN A 312 18.38 0.84 2.97
N ASP A 313 19.05 -0.07 2.25
CA ASP A 313 18.43 -1.30 1.76
C ASP A 313 18.57 -2.42 2.81
N TRP A 314 17.94 -3.57 2.56
CA TRP A 314 18.02 -4.75 3.42
C TRP A 314 19.45 -5.29 3.53
N SER A 315 19.87 -5.64 4.75
CA SER A 315 21.22 -6.19 5.00
C SER A 315 21.49 -7.53 4.30
N GLY A 316 20.44 -8.31 4.00
CA GLY A 316 20.51 -9.61 3.35
C GLY A 316 20.73 -9.57 1.84
N ILE A 317 20.74 -8.39 1.20
CA ILE A 317 20.95 -8.24 -0.24
C ILE A 317 22.25 -8.91 -0.69
N GLY A 318 22.17 -9.68 -1.77
CA GLY A 318 23.29 -10.47 -2.28
C GLY A 318 23.60 -11.69 -1.42
N ASP A 319 22.54 -12.32 -0.89
CA ASP A 319 22.61 -13.56 -0.08
C ASP A 319 23.42 -13.41 1.23
N ARG A 320 23.44 -12.20 1.80
CA ARG A 320 24.18 -11.83 3.02
C ARG A 320 23.36 -11.95 4.30
N TRP A 321 22.38 -12.84 4.32
CA TRP A 321 21.58 -13.09 5.51
C TRP A 321 22.45 -13.57 6.67
N ARG A 322 22.28 -12.98 7.84
CA ARG A 322 23.14 -13.24 9.00
C ARG A 322 22.65 -14.47 9.76
N ASN A 323 23.53 -15.45 9.91
CA ASN A 323 23.29 -16.62 10.75
C ASN A 323 23.31 -16.25 12.25
N ILE A 324 22.26 -16.62 12.99
CA ILE A 324 22.13 -16.40 14.44
C ILE A 324 22.17 -17.71 15.26
N GLY A 325 22.58 -18.81 14.63
CA GLY A 325 22.81 -20.12 15.22
C GLY A 325 21.55 -20.96 15.41
N GLY A 326 21.73 -22.06 16.15
CA GLY A 326 20.72 -23.05 16.51
C GLY A 326 20.64 -24.20 15.50
N VAL A 327 20.10 -25.35 15.89
CA VAL A 327 19.90 -26.49 14.96
C VAL A 327 18.48 -27.01 15.16
N PHE A 328 17.58 -26.50 14.33
CA PHE A 328 16.13 -26.72 14.42
C PHE A 328 15.62 -27.49 13.20
N PRO A 329 14.35 -27.93 13.19
CA PRO A 329 13.79 -28.58 12.01
C PRO A 329 13.86 -27.63 10.81
N LYS A 330 14.26 -28.16 9.66
CA LYS A 330 14.41 -27.40 8.40
C LYS A 330 13.12 -26.62 8.10
N GLY A 331 13.23 -25.31 7.91
CA GLY A 331 12.10 -24.44 7.59
C GLY A 331 11.05 -24.32 8.70
N ALA A 332 11.37 -24.69 9.94
CA ALA A 332 10.47 -24.51 11.07
C ALA A 332 10.11 -23.03 11.27
N PRO A 333 8.87 -22.72 11.66
CA PRO A 333 8.47 -21.36 12.01
C PRO A 333 9.26 -20.87 13.23
N VAL A 334 10.09 -19.86 13.02
CA VAL A 334 10.61 -19.01 14.10
C VAL A 334 9.63 -17.86 14.29
N THR A 335 9.31 -17.54 15.53
CA THR A 335 8.43 -16.41 15.86
C THR A 335 9.25 -15.31 16.53
N ALA A 336 9.17 -14.09 16.00
CA ALA A 336 9.86 -12.92 16.50
C ALA A 336 8.88 -11.92 17.11
N ILE A 337 9.29 -11.26 18.19
CA ILE A 337 8.55 -10.15 18.78
C ILE A 337 9.51 -9.06 19.24
N ALA A 338 9.26 -7.81 18.81
CA ALA A 338 9.90 -6.64 19.38
C ALA A 338 9.12 -6.18 20.62
N LYS A 339 9.75 -6.19 21.79
CA LYS A 339 9.13 -5.69 23.03
C LYS A 339 9.29 -4.18 23.18
N SER A 340 10.28 -3.60 22.51
CA SER A 340 10.60 -2.17 22.52
C SER A 340 11.45 -1.82 21.29
N SER A 341 11.78 -0.54 21.14
CA SER A 341 12.73 -0.06 20.12
C SER A 341 14.11 -0.73 20.19
N ASN A 342 14.46 -1.28 21.35
CA ASN A 342 15.80 -1.74 21.71
C ASN A 342 15.87 -3.24 22.02
N SER A 343 14.81 -4.01 21.76
CA SER A 343 14.82 -5.45 22.08
C SER A 343 13.97 -6.28 21.14
N ILE A 344 14.47 -7.48 20.83
CA ILE A 344 13.76 -8.52 20.08
C ILE A 344 13.98 -9.86 20.78
N ASP A 345 12.94 -10.67 20.89
CA ASP A 345 13.01 -12.05 21.32
C ASP A 345 12.52 -12.97 20.20
N LEU A 346 13.18 -14.11 20.07
CA LEU A 346 12.87 -15.17 19.11
C LEU A 346 12.49 -16.43 19.86
N PHE A 347 11.55 -17.19 19.29
CA PHE A 347 11.09 -18.46 19.82
C PHE A 347 10.93 -19.49 18.72
N ILE A 348 11.34 -20.73 18.99
CA ILE A 348 11.24 -21.85 18.04
C ILE A 348 11.12 -23.18 18.78
N THR A 349 10.31 -24.10 18.26
CA THR A 349 10.22 -25.48 18.76
C THR A 349 11.28 -26.35 18.06
N GLY A 350 12.22 -26.88 18.83
CA GLY A 350 13.37 -27.62 18.33
C GLY A 350 13.09 -29.07 17.92
N ASN A 351 14.13 -29.73 17.43
CA ASN A 351 14.10 -31.13 16.99
C ASN A 351 13.74 -32.10 18.14
N ASP A 352 14.07 -31.74 19.37
CA ASP A 352 13.77 -32.50 20.59
C ASP A 352 12.40 -32.17 21.19
N GLY A 353 11.60 -31.33 20.51
CA GLY A 353 10.29 -30.87 20.98
C GLY A 353 10.34 -29.79 22.06
N ARG A 354 11.51 -29.37 22.54
CA ARG A 354 11.62 -28.25 23.49
C ARG A 354 11.47 -26.92 22.77
N VAL A 355 11.02 -25.91 23.50
CA VAL A 355 11.06 -24.52 23.01
C VAL A 355 12.41 -23.90 23.35
N TYR A 356 12.96 -23.17 22.39
CA TYR A 356 14.20 -22.41 22.53
C TYR A 356 13.94 -20.93 22.32
N THR A 357 14.74 -20.11 22.98
CA THR A 357 14.73 -18.66 22.81
C THR A 357 16.12 -18.10 22.55
N SER A 358 16.17 -17.04 21.75
CA SER A 358 17.31 -16.14 21.63
C SER A 358 16.80 -14.71 21.63
N TRP A 359 17.60 -13.78 22.12
CA TRP A 359 17.22 -12.39 22.25
C TRP A 359 18.34 -11.49 21.76
N TRP A 360 17.96 -10.28 21.36
CA TRP A 360 18.83 -9.19 20.99
C TRP A 360 18.45 -7.95 21.79
N TYR A 361 19.47 -7.23 22.24
CA TYR A 361 19.34 -5.92 22.86
C TYR A 361 20.22 -4.92 22.11
N TYR A 362 19.77 -3.68 22.01
CA TYR A 362 20.59 -2.60 21.44
C TYR A 362 21.94 -2.51 22.16
N GLY A 363 23.03 -2.43 21.39
CA GLY A 363 24.41 -2.43 21.90
C GLY A 363 24.96 -3.81 22.26
N SER A 364 24.18 -4.87 22.12
CA SER A 364 24.61 -6.27 22.26
C SER A 364 24.41 -7.05 20.98
N ASP A 365 25.02 -8.22 20.90
CA ASP A 365 24.76 -9.18 19.82
C ASP A 365 23.70 -10.22 20.24
N TRP A 366 23.26 -11.03 19.28
CA TRP A 366 22.29 -12.11 19.52
C TRP A 366 22.81 -13.13 20.53
N SER A 367 21.99 -13.47 21.52
CA SER A 367 22.36 -14.43 22.57
C SER A 367 22.60 -15.85 22.04
N GLY A 368 21.98 -16.19 20.90
CA GLY A 368 22.00 -17.53 20.31
C GLY A 368 23.21 -17.82 19.41
N LEU A 369 24.07 -16.83 19.16
CA LEU A 369 25.24 -16.98 18.27
C LEU A 369 26.16 -18.11 18.73
N GLY A 370 26.64 -18.89 17.76
CA GLY A 370 27.43 -20.09 18.02
C GLY A 370 26.59 -21.23 18.62
N ASP A 371 25.35 -21.36 18.17
CA ASP A 371 24.41 -22.41 18.57
C ASP A 371 24.06 -22.41 20.08
N ARG A 372 24.15 -21.24 20.74
CA ARG A 372 23.91 -21.04 22.19
C ARG A 372 22.46 -20.65 22.52
N TRP A 373 21.50 -21.16 21.75
CA TRP A 373 20.08 -20.91 22.01
C TRP A 373 19.66 -21.49 23.36
N ARG A 374 18.93 -20.71 24.16
CA ARG A 374 18.52 -21.13 25.51
C ARG A 374 17.26 -21.96 25.41
N SER A 375 17.29 -23.20 25.90
CA SER A 375 16.05 -23.96 26.07
C SER A 375 15.23 -23.39 27.23
N ILE A 376 13.92 -23.27 27.01
CA ILE A 376 12.93 -22.94 28.03
C ILE A 376 11.99 -24.13 28.31
N GLY A 377 12.42 -25.33 27.95
CA GLY A 377 11.73 -26.59 28.22
C GLY A 377 10.51 -26.87 27.34
N GLY A 378 9.67 -27.78 27.79
CA GLY A 378 8.47 -28.25 27.07
C GLY A 378 8.73 -29.52 26.26
N PHE A 379 7.66 -30.14 25.76
CA PHE A 379 7.75 -31.32 24.88
C PHE A 379 6.59 -31.30 23.88
N PHE A 380 6.81 -30.60 22.78
CA PHE A 380 5.81 -30.30 21.75
C PHE A 380 6.18 -30.97 20.42
N PRO A 381 5.29 -30.98 19.43
CA PRO A 381 5.64 -31.49 18.10
C PRO A 381 6.84 -30.70 17.54
N PRO A 382 7.89 -31.35 17.03
CA PRO A 382 9.04 -30.63 16.46
C PRO A 382 8.61 -29.64 15.38
N GLY A 383 9.07 -28.39 15.48
CA GLY A 383 8.70 -27.32 14.55
C GLY A 383 7.26 -26.82 14.68
N ALA A 384 6.56 -27.14 15.77
CA ALA A 384 5.24 -26.57 16.04
C ALA A 384 5.29 -25.03 16.05
N PRO A 385 4.30 -24.34 15.46
CA PRO A 385 4.23 -22.90 15.51
C PRO A 385 3.98 -22.40 16.93
N ILE A 386 4.75 -21.40 17.35
CA ILE A 386 4.59 -20.71 18.62
C ILE A 386 3.92 -19.36 18.35
N SER A 387 2.88 -19.03 19.10
CA SER A 387 2.37 -17.67 19.16
C SER A 387 2.91 -16.97 20.40
N VAL A 388 3.34 -15.73 20.24
CA VAL A 388 3.80 -14.88 21.35
C VAL A 388 3.08 -13.54 21.27
N THR A 389 2.71 -13.02 22.43
CA THR A 389 2.20 -11.66 22.56
C THR A 389 2.90 -10.94 23.70
N SER A 390 3.02 -9.62 23.59
CA SER A 390 3.47 -8.74 24.65
C SER A 390 2.29 -7.88 25.08
N ARG A 391 2.00 -7.84 26.39
CA ARG A 391 0.96 -6.95 26.93
C ARG A 391 1.53 -5.58 27.30
N SER A 392 2.83 -5.54 27.56
CA SER A 392 3.66 -4.39 27.89
C SER A 392 5.13 -4.78 27.65
N PRO A 393 6.06 -3.83 27.48
CA PRO A 393 7.48 -4.13 27.24
C PRO A 393 8.11 -5.07 28.29
N GLY A 394 7.57 -5.08 29.51
CA GLY A 394 8.05 -5.89 30.63
C GLY A 394 7.47 -7.30 30.72
N ASN A 395 6.69 -7.77 29.74
CA ASN A 395 6.16 -9.13 29.74
C ASN A 395 6.04 -9.78 28.36
N LEU A 396 6.10 -11.10 28.36
CA LEU A 396 5.79 -11.97 27.23
C LEU A 396 4.92 -13.13 27.68
N ASP A 397 3.99 -13.53 26.82
CA ASP A 397 3.12 -14.69 27.01
C ASP A 397 3.17 -15.53 25.71
N LEU A 398 3.57 -16.79 25.83
CA LEU A 398 3.73 -17.75 24.73
C LEU A 398 2.64 -18.81 24.78
N PHE A 399 2.31 -19.32 23.60
CA PHE A 399 1.29 -20.35 23.40
C PHE A 399 1.71 -21.35 22.33
N VAL A 400 1.48 -22.62 22.60
CA VAL A 400 1.77 -23.72 21.67
C VAL A 400 0.78 -24.86 21.86
N THR A 401 0.38 -25.51 20.76
CA THR A 401 -0.48 -26.69 20.80
C THR A 401 0.36 -27.95 20.90
N GLY A 402 0.11 -28.75 21.95
CA GLY A 402 0.94 -29.88 22.32
C GLY A 402 0.71 -31.16 21.52
N ASN A 403 1.49 -32.18 21.89
CA ASN A 403 1.39 -33.52 21.31
C ASN A 403 0.05 -34.21 21.60
N ASP A 404 -0.64 -33.78 22.65
CA ASP A 404 -1.94 -34.26 23.10
C ASP A 404 -3.11 -33.38 22.61
N GLY A 405 -2.83 -32.39 21.75
CA GLY A 405 -3.82 -31.46 21.21
C GLY A 405 -4.23 -30.33 22.15
N ARG A 406 -3.68 -30.27 23.38
CA ARG A 406 -3.99 -29.19 24.34
C ARG A 406 -3.16 -27.96 24.08
N VAL A 407 -3.68 -26.78 24.43
CA VAL A 407 -2.91 -25.54 24.37
C VAL A 407 -2.17 -25.33 25.68
N TYR A 408 -0.88 -25.03 25.59
CA TYR A 408 -0.02 -24.72 26.72
C TYR A 408 0.43 -23.26 26.68
N THR A 409 0.61 -22.66 27.85
CA THR A 409 1.17 -21.32 28.01
C THR A 409 2.40 -21.28 28.89
N PHE A 410 3.19 -20.25 28.64
CA PHE A 410 4.42 -19.93 29.33
C PHE A 410 4.63 -18.43 29.31
N TRP A 411 5.08 -17.83 30.40
CA TRP A 411 5.18 -16.39 30.48
C TRP A 411 6.47 -15.93 31.13
N TRP A 412 6.84 -14.70 30.84
CA TRP A 412 8.00 -14.02 31.40
C TRP A 412 7.62 -12.63 31.87
N TYR A 413 8.21 -12.24 33.00
CA TYR A 413 8.17 -10.89 33.52
C TYR A 413 9.58 -10.35 33.69
N GLN A 414 9.76 -9.07 33.39
CA GLN A 414 11.02 -8.38 33.60
C GLN A 414 11.49 -8.49 35.05
N GLY A 415 12.77 -8.81 35.23
CA GLY A 415 13.38 -9.04 36.55
C GLY A 415 13.22 -10.47 37.07
N GLY A 416 12.42 -11.31 36.41
CA GLY A 416 12.30 -12.74 36.70
C GLY A 416 12.85 -13.63 35.59
N ASP A 417 12.87 -14.93 35.87
CA ASP A 417 13.04 -15.95 34.84
C ASP A 417 11.67 -16.42 34.30
N TRP A 418 11.69 -17.26 33.28
CA TRP A 418 10.48 -17.80 32.69
C TRP A 418 9.69 -18.72 33.63
N SER A 419 8.36 -18.63 33.57
CA SER A 419 7.44 -19.20 34.58
C SER A 419 7.48 -20.72 34.73
N GLY A 420 7.90 -21.46 33.71
CA GLY A 420 7.90 -22.92 33.75
C GLY A 420 9.20 -23.56 33.32
N ILE A 421 10.33 -22.92 33.63
CA ILE A 421 11.64 -23.58 33.52
C ILE A 421 11.57 -24.98 34.16
N ASN A 422 12.35 -25.94 33.63
CA ASN A 422 12.26 -27.36 33.96
C ASN A 422 10.96 -28.05 33.49
N ASN A 423 10.49 -27.70 32.29
CA ASN A 423 9.34 -28.34 31.59
C ASN A 423 7.98 -28.15 32.28
N ASN A 424 7.81 -27.10 33.08
CA ASN A 424 6.56 -26.81 33.77
C ASN A 424 5.64 -25.89 32.94
N TRP A 425 5.40 -26.25 31.68
CA TRP A 425 4.47 -25.52 30.80
C TRP A 425 3.03 -25.70 31.28
N ARG A 426 2.28 -24.61 31.37
CA ARG A 426 0.95 -24.62 31.96
C ARG A 426 -0.10 -25.01 30.92
N ASN A 427 -0.86 -26.06 31.19
CA ASN A 427 -1.96 -26.51 30.35
C ASN A 427 -3.19 -25.59 30.50
N ILE A 428 -3.71 -25.04 29.38
CA ILE A 428 -4.94 -24.23 29.32
C ILE A 428 -6.16 -25.07 28.87
N GLY A 429 -5.96 -26.35 28.54
CA GLY A 429 -7.01 -27.27 28.10
C GLY A 429 -7.32 -27.16 26.61
N GLY A 430 -8.47 -27.73 26.23
CA GLY A 430 -8.96 -27.90 24.87
C GLY A 430 -8.38 -29.15 24.20
N VAL A 431 -9.03 -29.66 23.14
CA VAL A 431 -8.52 -30.81 22.38
C VAL A 431 -8.60 -30.47 20.90
N PHE A 432 -7.48 -29.98 20.37
CA PHE A 432 -7.35 -29.45 19.02
C PHE A 432 -6.44 -30.34 18.16
N PRO A 433 -6.37 -30.12 16.83
CA PRO A 433 -5.43 -30.87 16.01
C PRO A 433 -3.99 -30.67 16.52
N LYS A 434 -3.23 -31.77 16.60
CA LYS A 434 -1.86 -31.76 17.12
C LYS A 434 -1.00 -30.74 16.37
N GLY A 435 -0.34 -29.84 17.12
CA GLY A 435 0.54 -28.81 16.55
C GLY A 435 -0.19 -27.73 15.72
N ALA A 436 -1.53 -27.66 15.79
CA ALA A 436 -2.27 -26.61 15.12
C ALA A 436 -1.84 -25.21 15.63
N PRO A 437 -1.75 -24.21 14.74
CA PRO A 437 -1.44 -22.84 15.12
C PRO A 437 -2.54 -22.27 16.01
N VAL A 438 -2.18 -21.96 17.25
CA VAL A 438 -2.96 -21.07 18.11
C VAL A 438 -2.50 -19.63 17.84
N THR A 439 -3.43 -18.70 17.75
CA THR A 439 -3.13 -17.27 17.60
C THR A 439 -3.46 -16.56 18.91
N ALA A 440 -2.49 -15.82 19.44
CA ALA A 440 -2.64 -15.03 20.66
C ALA A 440 -2.61 -13.53 20.34
N ILE A 441 -3.48 -12.76 20.99
CA ILE A 441 -3.49 -11.31 20.87
C ILE A 441 -3.71 -10.64 22.23
N ALA A 442 -2.81 -9.74 22.61
CA ALA A 442 -3.00 -8.85 23.76
C ALA A 442 -3.90 -7.69 23.33
N LYS A 443 -5.09 -7.57 23.94
CA LYS A 443 -5.99 -6.43 23.69
C LYS A 443 -5.60 -5.21 24.53
N SER A 444 -5.01 -5.46 25.70
CA SER A 444 -4.54 -4.44 26.63
C SER A 444 -3.42 -5.01 27.50
N SER A 445 -2.86 -4.18 28.39
CA SER A 445 -1.89 -4.63 29.41
C SER A 445 -2.43 -5.76 30.31
N ASN A 446 -3.76 -5.88 30.39
CA ASN A 446 -4.45 -6.70 31.38
C ASN A 446 -5.31 -7.81 30.75
N SER A 447 -5.21 -8.03 29.42
CA SER A 447 -6.03 -9.05 28.76
C SER A 447 -5.38 -9.65 27.52
N ILE A 448 -5.58 -10.96 27.35
CA ILE A 448 -5.16 -11.73 26.17
C ILE A 448 -6.30 -12.63 25.74
N ASP A 449 -6.53 -12.72 24.43
CA ASP A 449 -7.43 -13.69 23.82
C ASP A 449 -6.64 -14.66 22.92
N LEU A 450 -7.04 -15.93 22.92
CA LEU A 450 -6.51 -17.00 22.09
C LEU A 450 -7.55 -17.45 21.08
N PHE A 451 -7.11 -17.89 19.90
CA PHE A 451 -7.96 -18.40 18.84
C PHE A 451 -7.34 -19.62 18.17
N ILE A 452 -8.15 -20.64 17.91
CA ILE A 452 -7.72 -21.87 17.25
C ILE A 452 -8.89 -22.55 16.53
N THR A 453 -8.63 -23.12 15.35
CA THR A 453 -9.62 -23.94 14.64
C THR A 453 -9.56 -25.39 15.12
N GLY A 454 -10.68 -25.88 15.65
CA GLY A 454 -10.78 -27.20 16.26
C GLY A 454 -10.90 -28.36 15.29
N ASN A 455 -10.93 -29.56 15.85
CA ASN A 455 -11.08 -30.82 15.09
C ASN A 455 -12.42 -30.91 14.33
N ASP A 456 -13.44 -30.20 14.82
CA ASP A 456 -14.77 -30.10 14.21
C ASP A 456 -14.89 -28.96 13.19
N GLY A 457 -13.80 -28.23 12.93
CA GLY A 457 -13.75 -27.08 12.03
C GLY A 457 -14.28 -25.77 12.62
N ARG A 458 -14.79 -25.74 13.85
CA ARG A 458 -15.21 -24.49 14.50
C ARG A 458 -13.99 -23.71 15.00
N VAL A 459 -14.11 -22.38 15.06
CA VAL A 459 -13.13 -21.56 15.77
C VAL A 459 -13.49 -21.50 17.24
N TYR A 460 -12.49 -21.69 18.09
CA TYR A 460 -12.59 -21.60 19.54
C TYR A 460 -11.76 -20.46 20.07
N THR A 461 -12.22 -19.86 21.16
CA THR A 461 -11.51 -18.84 21.92
C THR A 461 -11.40 -19.18 23.41
N SER A 462 -10.32 -18.72 24.01
CA SER A 462 -10.06 -18.70 25.45
C SER A 462 -9.40 -17.37 25.78
N TRP A 463 -9.73 -16.79 26.93
CA TRP A 463 -9.25 -15.46 27.31
C TRP A 463 -8.69 -15.48 28.72
N TRP A 464 -7.80 -14.52 28.98
CA TRP A 464 -7.24 -14.25 30.29
C TRP A 464 -7.41 -12.76 30.62
N TYR A 465 -7.76 -12.50 31.87
CA TYR A 465 -7.78 -11.16 32.45
C TYR A 465 -6.89 -11.13 33.68
N GLN A 466 -6.25 -9.98 33.93
CA GLN A 466 -5.45 -9.79 35.14
C GLN A 466 -6.29 -10.04 36.40
N GLY A 467 -5.74 -10.83 37.33
CA GLY A 467 -6.42 -11.24 38.57
C GLY A 467 -7.32 -12.47 38.42
N GLY A 468 -7.54 -12.95 37.19
CA GLY A 468 -8.26 -14.19 36.91
C GLY A 468 -7.35 -15.29 36.35
N ASP A 469 -7.98 -16.43 36.07
CA ASP A 469 -7.37 -17.54 35.34
C ASP A 469 -7.88 -17.60 33.88
N TRP A 470 -7.25 -18.44 33.06
CA TRP A 470 -7.69 -18.69 31.69
C TRP A 470 -9.08 -19.31 31.65
N SER A 471 -9.97 -18.78 30.80
CA SER A 471 -11.34 -19.29 30.67
C SER A 471 -11.41 -20.72 30.12
N GLY A 472 -10.42 -21.13 29.32
CA GLY A 472 -10.34 -22.47 28.73
C GLY A 472 -10.00 -23.61 29.69
N ILE A 473 -9.56 -23.31 30.93
CA ILE A 473 -9.10 -24.33 31.89
C ILE A 473 -10.17 -25.40 32.12
N GLY A 474 -9.74 -26.66 32.09
CA GLY A 474 -10.63 -27.82 32.18
C GLY A 474 -11.43 -28.05 30.90
N ASP A 475 -10.81 -27.80 29.74
CA ASP A 475 -11.38 -28.00 28.40
C ASP A 475 -12.64 -27.14 28.11
N ARG A 476 -12.75 -25.98 28.76
CA ARG A 476 -13.90 -25.04 28.67
C ARG A 476 -13.72 -23.97 27.59
N TRP A 477 -13.05 -24.31 26.50
CA TRP A 477 -12.87 -23.39 25.37
C TRP A 477 -14.22 -23.07 24.72
N ARG A 478 -14.43 -21.79 24.40
CA ARG A 478 -15.70 -21.31 23.87
C ARG A 478 -15.67 -21.30 22.36
N SER A 479 -16.64 -21.93 21.69
CA SER A 479 -16.78 -21.79 20.24
C SER A 479 -17.33 -20.42 19.87
N ILE A 480 -16.77 -19.80 18.83
CA ILE A 480 -17.28 -18.61 18.15
C ILE A 480 -17.85 -18.93 16.77
N GLY A 481 -18.25 -20.20 16.56
CA GLY A 481 -18.85 -20.70 15.32
C GLY A 481 -17.86 -20.98 14.19
N GLY A 482 -18.42 -21.18 12.99
CA GLY A 482 -17.68 -21.42 11.74
C GLY A 482 -17.58 -22.92 11.40
N PHE A 483 -17.24 -23.21 10.15
CA PHE A 483 -16.95 -24.58 9.70
C PHE A 483 -15.83 -24.54 8.66
N PHE A 484 -14.61 -24.61 9.16
CA PHE A 484 -13.36 -24.40 8.42
C PHE A 484 -12.53 -25.68 8.39
N PRO A 485 -11.45 -25.76 7.58
CA PRO A 485 -10.55 -26.89 7.62
C PRO A 485 -9.98 -27.07 9.04
N PRO A 486 -10.01 -28.29 9.64
CA PRO A 486 -9.46 -28.51 10.98
C PRO A 486 -8.00 -28.04 11.08
N GLY A 487 -7.70 -27.23 12.09
CA GLY A 487 -6.36 -26.68 12.30
C GLY A 487 -5.94 -25.57 11.33
N ALA A 488 -6.88 -25.03 10.52
CA ALA A 488 -6.61 -23.86 9.71
C ALA A 488 -6.11 -22.69 10.59
N PRO A 489 -5.10 -21.92 10.14
CA PRO A 489 -4.63 -20.74 10.85
C PRO A 489 -5.74 -19.68 10.96
N VAL A 490 -5.99 -19.20 12.18
CA VAL A 490 -6.88 -18.07 12.44
C VAL A 490 -6.03 -16.80 12.53
N ALA A 491 -6.19 -15.86 11.60
CA ALA A 491 -5.53 -14.56 11.70
C ALA A 491 -6.40 -13.64 12.55
N VAL A 492 -5.81 -12.94 13.53
CA VAL A 492 -6.55 -12.02 14.40
C VAL A 492 -5.78 -10.72 14.52
N THR A 493 -6.50 -9.61 14.40
CA THR A 493 -5.94 -8.28 14.63
C THR A 493 -6.81 -7.50 15.60
N SER A 494 -6.18 -6.55 16.30
CA SER A 494 -6.84 -5.64 17.24
C SER A 494 -6.73 -4.24 16.67
N ARG A 495 -7.88 -3.60 16.44
CA ARG A 495 -7.95 -2.20 16.02
C ARG A 495 -7.85 -1.25 17.22
N SER A 496 -8.34 -1.70 18.37
CA SER A 496 -8.28 -1.02 19.65
C SER A 496 -8.52 -2.04 20.77
N ALA A 497 -8.29 -1.67 22.03
CA ALA A 497 -8.55 -2.58 23.16
C ALA A 497 -10.00 -3.11 23.22
N GLY A 498 -10.95 -2.36 22.65
CA GLY A 498 -12.37 -2.71 22.62
C GLY A 498 -12.82 -3.44 21.36
N ASN A 499 -11.91 -3.88 20.48
CA ASN A 499 -12.31 -4.51 19.23
C ASN A 499 -11.30 -5.53 18.68
N LEU A 500 -11.81 -6.69 18.26
CA LEU A 500 -11.05 -7.71 17.55
C LEU A 500 -11.73 -8.09 16.23
N ASP A 501 -10.90 -8.44 15.24
CA ASP A 501 -11.35 -8.97 13.96
C ASP A 501 -10.54 -10.24 13.65
N ALA A 502 -11.25 -11.34 13.40
CA ALA A 502 -10.69 -12.66 13.13
C ALA A 502 -10.99 -13.09 11.69
N PHE A 503 -10.05 -13.80 11.06
CA PHE A 503 -10.10 -14.21 9.66
C PHE A 503 -9.65 -15.66 9.47
N VAL A 504 -10.38 -16.40 8.64
CA VAL A 504 -10.05 -17.80 8.30
C VAL A 504 -10.37 -18.06 6.83
N THR A 505 -9.48 -18.77 6.13
CA THR A 505 -9.75 -19.29 4.78
C THR A 505 -10.55 -20.59 4.87
N GLY A 506 -11.72 -20.60 4.26
CA GLY A 506 -12.70 -21.68 4.37
C GLY A 506 -12.41 -22.92 3.55
N ASN A 507 -13.32 -23.89 3.67
CA ASN A 507 -13.30 -25.14 2.92
C ASN A 507 -13.51 -24.93 1.42
N ASP A 508 -14.17 -23.84 1.05
CA ASP A 508 -14.46 -23.41 -0.32
C ASP A 508 -13.41 -22.44 -0.89
N GLY A 509 -12.32 -22.17 -0.14
CA GLY A 509 -11.25 -21.26 -0.53
C GLY A 509 -11.55 -19.78 -0.31
N ARG A 510 -12.74 -19.42 0.19
CA ARG A 510 -13.08 -18.01 0.49
C ARG A 510 -12.55 -17.58 1.84
N VAL A 511 -12.27 -16.30 2.00
CA VAL A 511 -11.92 -15.74 3.31
C VAL A 511 -13.18 -15.33 4.04
N TYR A 512 -13.27 -15.71 5.31
CA TYR A 512 -14.36 -15.35 6.21
C TYR A 512 -13.84 -14.48 7.34
N THR A 513 -14.69 -13.56 7.82
CA THR A 513 -14.42 -12.71 8.98
C THR A 513 -15.49 -12.85 10.06
N SER A 514 -15.07 -12.74 11.32
CA SER A 514 -15.93 -12.49 12.47
C SER A 514 -15.27 -11.42 13.32
N TRP A 515 -16.07 -10.55 13.92
CA TRP A 515 -15.60 -9.44 14.73
C TRP A 515 -16.25 -9.45 16.10
N TRP A 516 -15.60 -8.78 17.05
CA TRP A 516 -16.08 -8.59 18.41
C TRP A 516 -15.87 -7.13 18.82
N TYR A 517 -16.92 -6.55 19.41
CA TYR A 517 -16.88 -5.24 20.05
C TYR A 517 -17.10 -5.40 21.56
N GLN A 518 -16.42 -4.57 22.34
CA GLN A 518 -16.62 -4.52 23.79
C GLN A 518 -18.09 -4.24 24.13
N GLY A 519 -18.64 -5.02 25.05
CA GLY A 519 -20.06 -4.96 25.43
C GLY A 519 -20.98 -5.81 24.53
N GLY A 520 -20.47 -6.35 23.42
CA GLY A 520 -21.16 -7.29 22.56
C GLY A 520 -20.53 -8.68 22.56
N ASP A 521 -20.98 -9.49 21.61
CA ASP A 521 -20.47 -10.84 21.37
C ASP A 521 -19.92 -10.99 19.94
N TRP A 522 -19.31 -12.13 19.63
CA TRP A 522 -18.76 -12.41 18.31
C TRP A 522 -19.85 -12.49 17.24
N SER A 523 -19.64 -11.81 16.11
CA SER A 523 -20.60 -11.79 15.00
C SER A 523 -20.77 -13.14 14.28
N GLY A 524 -19.80 -14.04 14.41
CA GLY A 524 -19.77 -15.36 13.76
C GLY A 524 -20.43 -16.50 14.55
N LEU A 525 -21.00 -16.21 15.73
CA LEU A 525 -21.74 -17.20 16.51
C LEU A 525 -22.83 -17.88 15.69
N ASN A 526 -23.18 -19.11 16.04
CA ASN A 526 -24.15 -19.91 15.26
C ASN A 526 -23.76 -20.08 13.78
N ASN A 527 -22.46 -20.04 13.49
CA ASN A 527 -21.87 -20.23 12.15
C ASN A 527 -22.23 -19.12 11.14
N THR A 528 -22.48 -17.89 11.60
CA THR A 528 -22.78 -16.73 10.75
C THR A 528 -21.54 -15.92 10.36
N TRP A 529 -20.37 -16.59 10.26
CA TRP A 529 -19.14 -15.95 9.80
C TRP A 529 -19.35 -15.32 8.42
N ARG A 530 -18.91 -14.07 8.26
CA ARG A 530 -19.16 -13.28 7.07
C ARG A 530 -18.15 -13.60 5.98
N ASN A 531 -18.61 -14.01 4.81
CA ASN A 531 -17.79 -14.20 3.62
C ASN A 531 -17.34 -12.83 3.06
N ILE A 532 -16.03 -12.65 2.85
CA ILE A 532 -15.43 -11.43 2.26
C ILE A 532 -14.77 -11.71 0.90
N GLY A 533 -15.13 -12.82 0.27
CA GLY A 533 -14.75 -13.21 -1.10
C GLY A 533 -13.37 -13.86 -1.22
N GLY A 534 -12.96 -14.01 -2.47
CA GLY A 534 -11.68 -14.56 -2.90
C GLY A 534 -11.75 -16.06 -3.17
N VAL A 535 -10.85 -16.60 -3.99
CA VAL A 535 -10.76 -18.04 -4.27
C VAL A 535 -9.32 -18.47 -4.09
N PHE A 536 -9.00 -18.89 -2.88
CA PHE A 536 -7.65 -19.21 -2.43
C PHE A 536 -7.50 -20.69 -2.07
N PRO A 537 -6.27 -21.20 -1.88
CA PRO A 537 -6.08 -22.56 -1.43
C PRO A 537 -6.80 -22.81 -0.11
N ARG A 538 -7.46 -23.95 0.02
CA ARG A 538 -8.23 -24.35 1.21
C ARG A 538 -7.37 -24.21 2.48
N GLY A 539 -7.86 -23.44 3.45
CA GLY A 539 -7.17 -23.26 4.74
C GLY A 539 -5.86 -22.47 4.67
N ALA A 540 -5.59 -21.77 3.56
CA ALA A 540 -4.39 -20.95 3.43
C ALA A 540 -4.32 -19.88 4.54
N PRO A 541 -3.13 -19.64 5.11
CA PRO A 541 -2.94 -18.59 6.10
C PRO A 541 -3.18 -17.21 5.49
N VAL A 542 -4.06 -16.44 6.13
CA VAL A 542 -4.21 -14.99 5.90
C VAL A 542 -3.28 -14.25 6.86
N SER A 543 -2.65 -13.18 6.41
CA SER A 543 -2.04 -12.17 7.30
C SER A 543 -3.01 -11.02 7.46
N ALA A 544 -3.29 -10.62 8.70
CA ALA A 544 -4.16 -9.50 9.03
C ALA A 544 -3.37 -8.42 9.76
N VAL A 545 -3.48 -7.17 9.31
CA VAL A 545 -2.74 -6.03 9.85
C VAL A 545 -3.72 -4.89 10.10
N ALA A 546 -3.87 -4.45 11.36
CA ALA A 546 -4.54 -3.19 11.66
C ALA A 546 -3.53 -2.04 11.59
N LYS A 547 -3.71 -1.10 10.66
CA LYS A 547 -2.85 0.09 10.55
C LYS A 547 -3.27 1.20 11.50
N SER A 548 -4.55 1.23 11.83
CA SER A 548 -5.18 2.19 12.74
C SER A 548 -6.45 1.59 13.33
N ARG A 549 -7.13 2.33 14.20
CA ARG A 549 -8.45 1.94 14.72
C ARG A 549 -9.53 1.80 13.63
N ASP A 550 -9.29 2.40 12.47
CA ASP A 550 -10.27 2.60 11.41
C ASP A 550 -9.87 1.87 10.11
N SER A 551 -8.83 1.03 10.14
CA SER A 551 -8.37 0.32 8.94
C SER A 551 -7.71 -1.03 9.22
N ILE A 552 -7.99 -2.01 8.35
CA ILE A 552 -7.37 -3.34 8.32
C ILE A 552 -7.00 -3.67 6.89
N ASP A 553 -5.84 -4.30 6.70
CA ASP A 553 -5.41 -4.89 5.44
C ASP A 553 -5.15 -6.38 5.64
N LEU A 554 -5.59 -7.18 4.68
CA LEU A 554 -5.40 -8.62 4.61
C LEU A 554 -4.47 -8.97 3.46
N PHE A 555 -3.68 -10.04 3.63
CA PHE A 555 -2.76 -10.55 2.62
C PHE A 555 -2.85 -12.07 2.55
N ILE A 556 -2.87 -12.62 1.34
CA ILE A 556 -2.94 -14.07 1.11
C ILE A 556 -2.25 -14.43 -0.21
N CYS A 557 -1.52 -15.54 -0.23
CA CYS A 557 -0.95 -16.11 -1.46
C CYS A 557 -1.99 -17.03 -2.13
N GLY A 558 -2.36 -16.70 -3.36
CA GLY A 558 -3.43 -17.37 -4.11
C GLY A 558 -3.03 -18.69 -4.76
N ASN A 559 -4.01 -19.29 -5.45
CA ASN A 559 -3.84 -20.55 -6.18
C ASN A 559 -2.85 -20.41 -7.34
N ASP A 560 -2.74 -19.22 -7.91
CA ASP A 560 -1.82 -18.86 -9.00
C ASP A 560 -0.44 -18.40 -8.50
N GLY A 561 -0.19 -18.50 -7.19
CA GLY A 561 1.05 -18.06 -6.55
C GLY A 561 1.17 -16.54 -6.37
N ARG A 562 0.19 -15.74 -6.79
CA ARG A 562 0.23 -14.29 -6.61
C ARG A 562 -0.22 -13.90 -5.21
N VAL A 563 0.29 -12.78 -4.71
CA VAL A 563 -0.22 -12.22 -3.45
C VAL A 563 -1.40 -11.32 -3.75
N TYR A 564 -2.46 -11.50 -2.98
CA TYR A 564 -3.67 -10.70 -3.02
C TYR A 564 -3.83 -9.94 -1.71
N THR A 565 -4.42 -8.75 -1.81
CA THR A 565 -4.82 -7.93 -0.66
C THR A 565 -6.28 -7.54 -0.74
N SER A 566 -6.90 -7.42 0.43
CA SER A 566 -8.22 -6.83 0.63
C SER A 566 -8.16 -5.98 1.88
N TRP A 567 -8.87 -4.87 1.89
CA TRP A 567 -8.84 -3.91 2.97
C TRP A 567 -10.24 -3.53 3.42
N TRP A 568 -10.32 -3.06 4.65
CA TRP A 568 -11.51 -2.47 5.24
C TRP A 568 -11.16 -1.12 5.83
N TYR A 569 -12.05 -0.15 5.62
CA TYR A 569 -12.01 1.16 6.25
C TYR A 569 -13.32 1.42 6.97
N GLN A 570 -13.27 2.15 8.08
CA GLN A 570 -14.47 2.56 8.79
C GLN A 570 -15.43 3.31 7.85
N GLY A 571 -16.72 2.97 7.92
CA GLY A 571 -17.76 3.55 7.05
C GLY A 571 -17.88 2.89 5.67
N GLY A 572 -16.93 2.02 5.31
CA GLY A 572 -16.98 1.20 4.10
C GLY A 572 -17.18 -0.28 4.37
N ASP A 573 -17.23 -1.04 3.28
CA ASP A 573 -17.21 -2.50 3.32
C ASP A 573 -15.85 -3.05 2.88
N TRP A 574 -15.65 -4.36 3.02
CA TRP A 574 -14.42 -5.04 2.56
C TRP A 574 -14.25 -4.92 1.04
N SER A 575 -13.07 -4.49 0.60
CA SER A 575 -12.79 -4.33 -0.84
C SER A 575 -12.83 -5.64 -1.63
N GLY A 576 -12.58 -6.79 -0.97
CA GLY A 576 -12.61 -8.12 -1.56
C GLY A 576 -13.99 -8.71 -1.85
N ILE A 577 -15.08 -8.07 -1.41
CA ILE A 577 -16.44 -8.61 -1.59
C ILE A 577 -16.79 -8.78 -3.07
N GLY A 578 -17.41 -9.92 -3.38
CA GLY A 578 -17.70 -10.33 -4.76
C GLY A 578 -16.46 -10.82 -5.50
N ASP A 579 -15.53 -11.44 -4.77
CA ASP A 579 -14.26 -12.00 -5.29
C ASP A 579 -13.34 -10.93 -5.93
N ARG A 580 -13.42 -9.69 -5.44
CA ARG A 580 -12.66 -8.52 -5.93
C ARG A 580 -11.35 -8.26 -5.18
N TRP A 581 -10.73 -9.33 -4.67
CA TRP A 581 -9.43 -9.22 -4.01
C TRP A 581 -8.39 -8.68 -4.98
N ARG A 582 -7.58 -7.72 -4.51
CA ARG A 582 -6.63 -7.02 -5.36
C ARG A 582 -5.33 -7.79 -5.46
N ASN A 583 -4.95 -8.17 -6.67
CA ASN A 583 -3.65 -8.74 -6.97
C ASN A 583 -2.54 -7.69 -6.82
N ILE A 584 -1.51 -7.97 -6.00
CA ILE A 584 -0.33 -7.13 -5.79
C ILE A 584 0.96 -7.76 -6.34
N GLY A 585 0.80 -8.75 -7.23
CA GLY A 585 1.88 -9.39 -8.00
C GLY A 585 2.63 -10.49 -7.27
N GLY A 586 3.73 -10.90 -7.89
CA GLY A 586 4.66 -11.94 -7.42
C GLY A 586 4.23 -13.34 -7.86
N VAL A 587 5.18 -14.28 -7.90
CA VAL A 587 4.91 -15.68 -8.22
C VAL A 587 5.58 -16.57 -7.18
N PHE A 588 4.82 -16.90 -6.15
CA PHE A 588 5.26 -17.59 -4.95
C PHE A 588 4.61 -18.97 -4.83
N PRO A 589 5.03 -19.81 -3.87
CA PRO A 589 4.39 -21.10 -3.71
C PRO A 589 2.96 -20.90 -3.20
N ALA A 590 1.99 -21.47 -3.92
CA ALA A 590 0.56 -21.27 -3.68
C ALA A 590 0.18 -21.60 -2.23
N GLY A 591 -0.62 -20.73 -1.61
CA GLY A 591 -1.15 -20.93 -0.26
C GLY A 591 -0.11 -20.86 0.86
N ARG A 592 1.12 -20.44 0.58
CA ARG A 592 2.12 -20.18 1.62
C ARG A 592 1.87 -18.84 2.32
N ARG A 593 2.32 -18.76 3.57
CA ARG A 593 2.17 -17.57 4.40
C ARG A 593 2.98 -16.43 3.79
N VAL A 594 2.27 -15.36 3.41
CA VAL A 594 2.84 -14.02 3.31
C VAL A 594 2.80 -13.41 4.71
N THR A 595 3.90 -12.80 5.15
CA THR A 595 3.96 -12.11 6.45
C THR A 595 3.87 -10.62 6.19
N ALA A 596 2.81 -9.99 6.69
CA ALA A 596 2.60 -8.55 6.56
C ALA A 596 2.67 -7.85 7.91
N ILE A 597 3.15 -6.59 7.90
CA ILE A 597 3.28 -5.76 9.09
C ILE A 597 3.06 -4.29 8.74
N ALA A 598 2.49 -3.52 9.68
CA ALA A 598 2.45 -2.07 9.62
C ALA A 598 3.58 -1.48 10.47
N ARG A 599 4.43 -0.65 9.86
CA ARG A 599 5.43 0.15 10.59
C ARG A 599 4.88 1.48 11.09
N SER A 600 3.89 2.00 10.39
CA SER A 600 3.10 3.16 10.77
C SER A 600 1.74 3.09 10.06
N PRO A 601 0.77 3.96 10.39
CA PRO A 601 -0.52 3.96 9.71
C PRO A 601 -0.45 4.13 8.18
N LYS A 602 0.66 4.71 7.67
CA LYS A 602 0.90 4.96 6.25
C LYS A 602 1.88 3.96 5.60
N ASN A 603 2.49 3.05 6.36
CA ASN A 603 3.53 2.15 5.82
C ASN A 603 3.20 0.70 6.15
N LEU A 604 2.98 -0.08 5.09
CA LEU A 604 2.83 -1.52 5.14
C LEU A 604 3.98 -2.20 4.41
N ASP A 605 4.38 -3.35 4.92
CA ASP A 605 5.37 -4.20 4.29
C ASP A 605 4.85 -5.65 4.29
N ALA A 606 5.05 -6.35 3.19
CA ALA A 606 4.71 -7.75 3.00
C ALA A 606 5.96 -8.50 2.55
N VAL A 607 6.24 -9.64 3.19
CA VAL A 607 7.45 -10.43 2.96
C VAL A 607 7.09 -11.92 2.79
N ILE A 608 7.72 -12.60 1.83
CA ILE A 608 7.44 -14.00 1.51
C ILE A 608 8.69 -14.71 0.98
N CYS A 609 8.84 -16.01 1.29
CA CYS A 609 9.87 -16.87 0.70
C CYS A 609 9.32 -17.50 -0.59
N GLY A 610 10.04 -17.28 -1.70
CA GLY A 610 9.66 -17.72 -3.03
C GLY A 610 9.90 -19.20 -3.31
N ASN A 611 9.52 -19.60 -4.53
CA ASN A 611 9.73 -20.96 -5.05
C ASN A 611 11.21 -21.30 -5.22
N ASP A 612 12.05 -20.29 -5.43
CA ASP A 612 13.51 -20.36 -5.55
C ASP A 612 14.23 -20.34 -4.18
N GLY A 613 13.49 -20.30 -3.07
CA GLY A 613 14.05 -20.19 -1.73
C GLY A 613 14.55 -18.79 -1.36
N ARG A 614 14.43 -17.80 -2.26
CA ARG A 614 14.80 -16.41 -1.96
C ARG A 614 13.68 -15.69 -1.23
N VAL A 615 14.03 -14.65 -0.49
CA VAL A 615 13.04 -13.82 0.20
C VAL A 615 12.74 -12.58 -0.62
N TYR A 616 11.46 -12.27 -0.73
CA TYR A 616 10.95 -11.13 -1.48
C TYR A 616 10.14 -10.23 -0.57
N THR A 617 10.25 -8.92 -0.78
CA THR A 617 9.45 -7.90 -0.08
C THR A 617 8.72 -7.01 -1.07
N SER A 618 7.53 -6.58 -0.69
CA SER A 618 6.80 -5.49 -1.31
C SER A 618 6.30 -4.59 -0.21
N TRP A 619 6.24 -3.29 -0.48
CA TRP A 619 5.77 -2.30 0.50
C TRP A 619 4.77 -1.37 -0.14
N TRP A 620 3.91 -0.80 0.70
CA TRP A 620 3.01 0.28 0.35
C TRP A 620 3.31 1.48 1.24
N LYS A 621 3.48 2.63 0.59
CA LYS A 621 3.62 3.93 1.23
C LYS A 621 2.40 4.76 0.88
N GLY A 622 1.50 4.94 1.83
CA GLY A 622 0.33 5.80 1.66
C GLY A 622 0.71 7.26 1.49
N ALA A 623 -0.17 7.99 0.80
CA ALA A 623 -0.13 9.45 0.71
C ALA A 623 -0.32 10.09 2.08
#